data_AF-A0A3N5L418-F1
#
_entry.id   AF-A0A3N5L418-F1
#
_cell.length_a   1.000
_cell.length_b   1.000
_cell.length_c   1.000
_cell.angle_alpha   90.00
_cell.angle_beta   90.00
_cell.angle_gamma   90.00
#
_symmetry.space_group_name_H-M   'P 1'
#
loop_
_entity.id
_entity.type
_entity.pdbx_description
1 polymer ?
#
loop_
_entity_poly.entity_id
_entity_poly.type
_entity_poly.pdbx_seq_one_letter_code
_entity_poly.pdbx_strand_id
1 'polypeptide(L)'
;MLTDHAGLTRFERTLTLFTRVRPGEGRCVQIFLAHGFLLLFSYMIVKALREAFMLTRFSAEVRAYAVAVIALVLMFLVPLYGVVRRRLDGAKLLQAVTVFFALNMALFAALAWGGVPIAFAFFVWVSIFGVMMIAQFWAFAADTFNLKSGQRLFPVIMVGANLGALAGAKCAQLAVASLTPVGLMVLATAVLAATLALAGPERRAVPAGSLAIVAEHGRPLPRLMGGIGLVLRDRYLLLIALLVVLLNWINSTGEFILADFVQRDAQERAAASGGGLDAGALITAFYGDFQFWVTIIGLSIQLFLVSRIYRHPGLGLRGALLIHPAIVALGYGLLAVSPLLGGFVPIFTLIRLVKIAENSVDYSLMNTTRHALFLPVDRDSKYEGKTAIDTFFWRFGDLIQAGVVYLGLNHFGWAPPQFALLNLALALCWIGLAVAIGREFTRKAQENVINVAPEAGRPIPDVEYQPGRPFEHVVADDAFRDSDPGDVLTLAARLTDGRALPAWLAFDAQTRRFTGRPPAGAFEELRVTVIASDVDGLQAESSFVLRGGVRAV
;
A
#
# COMPACT_ATOMS: atom_id res chain seq x y z
N MET A 1 21.99 -1.88 14.00
CA MET A 1 21.31 -0.93 13.08
C MET A 1 21.39 0.46 13.69
N LEU A 2 22.46 1.21 13.41
CA LEU A 2 22.57 2.62 13.78
C LEU A 2 22.52 3.40 12.48
N THR A 3 21.34 3.91 12.11
CA THR A 3 21.24 4.93 11.06
C THR A 3 21.88 6.18 11.63
N ASP A 4 22.94 6.68 11.02
CA ASP A 4 23.53 7.96 11.39
C ASP A 4 22.42 9.03 11.41
N HIS A 5 22.16 9.58 12.61
CA HIS A 5 21.07 10.52 12.85
C HIS A 5 21.49 11.97 12.55
N ALA A 6 22.71 12.17 12.05
CA ALA A 6 23.18 13.46 11.57
C ALA A 6 22.25 13.97 10.45
N GLY A 7 21.64 15.14 10.66
CA GLY A 7 20.77 15.79 9.68
C GLY A 7 19.26 15.47 9.75
N LEU A 8 18.81 14.55 10.60
CA LEU A 8 17.36 14.27 10.77
C LEU A 8 16.70 15.20 11.80
N THR A 9 15.56 15.78 11.43
CA THR A 9 14.67 16.54 12.32
C THR A 9 14.07 15.66 13.42
N ARG A 10 13.53 16.25 14.50
CA ARG A 10 12.88 15.50 15.59
C ARG A 10 11.75 14.60 15.08
N PHE A 11 10.96 15.08 14.11
CA PHE A 11 9.89 14.30 13.51
C PHE A 11 10.42 13.14 12.65
N GLU A 12 11.47 13.36 11.86
CA GLU A 12 12.06 12.27 11.07
C GLU A 12 12.64 11.18 11.98
N ARG A 13 13.23 11.56 13.13
CA ARG A 13 13.71 10.61 14.15
C ARG A 13 12.60 9.78 14.79
N THR A 14 11.37 10.29 14.92
CA THR A 14 10.26 9.45 15.38
C THR A 14 9.79 8.52 14.27
N LEU A 15 9.81 8.97 13.03
CA LEU A 15 9.45 8.13 11.89
C LEU A 15 10.42 6.96 11.66
N THR A 16 11.70 7.09 12.02
CA THR A 16 12.69 6.01 11.88
C THR A 16 12.34 4.74 12.65
N LEU A 17 11.49 4.85 13.68
CA LEU A 17 10.95 3.71 14.43
C LEU A 17 10.07 2.79 13.56
N PHE A 18 9.36 3.38 12.60
CA PHE A 18 8.36 2.71 11.76
C PHE A 18 8.90 2.43 10.35
N THR A 19 9.63 3.37 9.76
CA THR A 19 10.20 3.21 8.41
C THR A 19 11.53 3.94 8.28
N ARG A 20 12.39 3.56 7.33
CA ARG A 20 13.59 4.37 7.04
C ARG A 20 13.14 5.73 6.49
N VAL A 21 13.74 6.82 6.95
CA VAL A 21 13.48 8.19 6.45
C VAL A 21 14.81 8.83 6.11
N ARG A 22 14.88 9.53 4.97
CA ARG A 22 16.06 10.31 4.54
C ARG A 22 15.89 11.76 4.97
N PRO A 23 16.98 12.51 5.20
CA PRO A 23 16.91 13.93 5.52
C PRO A 23 16.07 14.71 4.49
N GLY A 24 15.11 15.51 4.96
CA GLY A 24 14.25 16.36 4.14
C GLY A 24 12.91 15.72 3.76
N GLU A 25 12.73 14.42 3.97
CA GLU A 25 11.46 13.74 3.66
C GLU A 25 10.39 13.91 4.76
N GLY A 26 10.77 14.36 5.96
CA GLY A 26 9.82 14.53 7.06
C GLY A 26 8.65 15.43 6.68
N ARG A 27 8.93 16.54 6.00
CA ARG A 27 7.90 17.51 5.60
C ARG A 27 6.90 16.93 4.60
N CYS A 28 7.35 16.20 3.58
CA CYS A 28 6.41 15.59 2.63
C CYS A 28 5.55 14.52 3.30
N VAL A 29 6.15 13.70 4.18
CA VAL A 29 5.38 12.69 4.93
C VAL A 29 4.30 13.34 5.78
N GLN A 30 4.59 14.44 6.48
CA GLN A 30 3.58 15.16 7.27
C GLN A 30 2.40 15.63 6.43
N ILE A 31 2.66 16.23 5.28
CA ILE A 31 1.60 16.81 4.44
C ILE A 31 0.73 15.70 3.84
N PHE A 32 1.33 14.63 3.29
CA PHE A 32 0.57 13.49 2.76
C PHE A 32 -0.23 12.77 3.85
N LEU A 33 0.33 12.64 5.05
CA LEU A 33 -0.35 12.02 6.19
C LEU A 33 -1.53 12.89 6.65
N ALA A 34 -1.37 14.21 6.69
CA ALA A 34 -2.45 15.16 6.97
C ALA A 34 -3.54 15.16 5.89
N HIS A 35 -3.17 15.09 4.62
CA HIS A 35 -4.13 15.00 3.52
C HIS A 35 -4.94 13.70 3.62
N GLY A 36 -4.27 12.55 3.74
CA GLY A 36 -4.94 11.26 3.92
C GLY A 36 -5.85 11.26 5.15
N PHE A 37 -5.42 11.85 6.26
CA PHE A 37 -6.24 12.01 7.47
C PHE A 37 -7.51 12.82 7.21
N LEU A 38 -7.39 14.05 6.69
CA LEU A 38 -8.54 14.93 6.46
C LEU A 38 -9.51 14.34 5.43
N LEU A 39 -8.98 13.70 4.38
CA LEU A 39 -9.77 13.06 3.35
C LEU A 39 -10.63 11.94 3.92
N LEU A 40 -10.01 11.00 4.66
CA LEU A 40 -10.73 9.88 5.25
C LEU A 40 -11.62 10.31 6.41
N PHE A 41 -11.25 11.35 7.16
CA PHE A 41 -12.09 11.95 8.18
C PHE A 41 -13.40 12.48 7.58
N SER A 42 -13.30 13.30 6.52
CA SER A 42 -14.47 13.83 5.81
C SER A 42 -15.33 12.69 5.25
N TYR A 43 -14.71 11.70 4.60
CA TYR A 43 -15.43 10.56 4.04
C TYR A 43 -16.18 9.76 5.10
N MET A 44 -15.58 9.48 6.26
CA MET A 44 -16.22 8.67 7.28
C MET A 44 -17.43 9.35 7.93
N ILE A 45 -17.43 10.69 8.05
CA ILE A 45 -18.63 11.44 8.48
C ILE A 45 -19.78 11.21 7.50
N VAL A 46 -19.49 11.40 6.21
CA VAL A 46 -20.51 11.37 5.17
C VAL A 46 -20.98 9.96 4.88
N LYS A 47 -20.08 8.96 5.00
CA LYS A 47 -20.42 7.55 4.90
C LYS A 47 -21.45 7.14 5.95
N ALA A 48 -21.28 7.58 7.21
CA ALA A 48 -22.26 7.30 8.26
C ALA A 48 -23.63 7.92 7.92
N LEU A 49 -23.62 9.17 7.44
CA LEU A 49 -24.85 9.86 7.07
C LEU A 49 -25.57 9.19 5.89
N ARG A 50 -24.80 8.76 4.88
CA ARG A 50 -25.30 8.00 3.74
C ARG A 50 -26.07 6.76 4.19
N GLU A 51 -25.47 5.94 5.06
CA GLU A 51 -26.10 4.70 5.51
C GLU A 51 -27.40 4.98 6.28
N ALA A 52 -27.39 5.99 7.17
CA ALA A 52 -28.58 6.41 7.90
C ALA A 52 -29.71 6.84 6.94
N PHE A 53 -29.43 7.71 5.97
CA PHE A 53 -30.42 8.16 5.00
C PHE A 53 -31.03 7.03 4.17
N MET A 54 -30.22 6.04 3.79
CA MET A 54 -30.70 4.92 3.00
C MET A 54 -31.59 3.99 3.83
N LEU A 55 -31.14 3.59 5.02
CA LEU A 55 -31.83 2.59 5.82
C LEU A 55 -33.07 3.12 6.55
N THR A 56 -33.16 4.42 6.83
CA THR A 56 -34.36 5.01 7.43
C THR A 56 -35.51 5.13 6.43
N ARG A 57 -35.23 5.23 5.12
CA ARG A 57 -36.25 5.52 4.10
C ARG A 57 -36.51 4.36 3.14
N PHE A 58 -35.56 3.45 2.96
CA PHE A 58 -35.60 2.42 1.94
C PHE A 58 -35.30 1.04 2.52
N SER A 59 -35.85 0.01 1.89
CA SER A 59 -35.59 -1.38 2.28
C SER A 59 -34.16 -1.80 1.92
N ALA A 60 -33.71 -2.90 2.53
CA ALA A 60 -32.41 -3.50 2.22
C ALA A 60 -32.29 -3.92 0.73
N GLU A 61 -33.41 -4.26 0.09
CA GLU A 61 -33.48 -4.59 -1.33
C GLU A 61 -33.18 -3.37 -2.21
N VAL A 62 -33.80 -2.22 -1.92
CA VAL A 62 -33.54 -0.97 -2.65
C VAL A 62 -32.09 -0.51 -2.45
N ARG A 63 -31.50 -0.78 -1.28
CA ARG A 63 -30.06 -0.55 -1.04
C ARG A 63 -29.18 -1.41 -1.95
N ALA A 64 -29.54 -2.66 -2.21
CA ALA A 64 -28.82 -3.50 -3.17
C ALA A 64 -28.94 -2.95 -4.61
N TYR A 65 -30.12 -2.47 -5.02
CA TYR A 65 -30.29 -1.80 -6.31
C TYR A 65 -29.43 -0.54 -6.44
N ALA A 66 -29.27 0.23 -5.37
CA ALA A 66 -28.38 1.39 -5.38
C ALA A 66 -26.91 1.00 -5.63
N VAL A 67 -26.46 -0.16 -5.15
CA VAL A 67 -25.12 -0.71 -5.45
C VAL A 67 -24.95 -1.03 -6.94
N ALA A 68 -25.95 -1.64 -7.58
CA ALA A 68 -25.93 -1.89 -9.02
C ALA A 68 -25.90 -0.57 -9.82
N VAL A 69 -26.67 0.44 -9.39
CA VAL A 69 -26.65 1.79 -9.99
C VAL A 69 -25.26 2.43 -9.87
N ILE A 70 -24.57 2.26 -8.74
CA ILE A 70 -23.19 2.78 -8.57
C ILE A 70 -22.25 2.18 -9.62
N ALA A 71 -22.30 0.87 -9.85
CA ALA A 71 -21.47 0.21 -10.87
C ALA A 71 -21.78 0.73 -12.28
N LEU A 72 -23.07 0.91 -12.60
CA LEU A 72 -23.52 1.46 -13.88
C LEU A 72 -23.03 2.90 -14.06
N VAL A 73 -23.17 3.77 -13.05
CA VAL A 73 -22.69 5.16 -13.12
C VAL A 73 -21.18 5.20 -13.28
N LEU A 74 -20.42 4.36 -12.56
CA LEU A 74 -18.97 4.29 -12.68
C LEU A 74 -18.51 3.85 -14.08
N MET A 75 -19.26 2.97 -14.75
CA MET A 75 -18.99 2.56 -16.14
C MET A 75 -18.97 3.75 -17.12
N PHE A 76 -19.79 4.78 -16.87
CA PHE A 76 -19.81 6.00 -17.68
C PHE A 76 -18.89 7.11 -17.13
N LEU A 77 -18.76 7.20 -15.81
CA LEU A 77 -17.98 8.25 -15.15
C LEU A 77 -16.47 8.06 -15.34
N VAL A 78 -15.96 6.83 -15.30
CA VAL A 78 -14.51 6.53 -15.47
C VAL A 78 -13.99 6.99 -16.84
N PRO A 79 -14.69 6.73 -17.98
CA PRO A 79 -14.33 7.33 -19.26
C PRO A 79 -14.35 8.86 -19.28
N LEU A 80 -15.35 9.50 -18.66
CA LEU A 80 -15.45 10.97 -18.59
C LEU A 80 -14.29 11.57 -17.79
N TYR A 81 -13.92 10.91 -16.70
CA TYR A 81 -12.76 11.27 -15.90
C TYR A 81 -11.46 11.28 -16.72
N GLY A 82 -11.25 10.28 -17.59
CA GLY A 82 -10.12 10.25 -18.52
C GLY A 82 -10.09 11.44 -19.49
N VAL A 83 -11.25 11.97 -19.90
CA VAL A 83 -11.32 13.19 -20.73
C VAL A 83 -10.78 14.40 -19.99
N VAL A 84 -11.14 14.58 -18.72
CA VAL A 84 -10.71 15.71 -17.88
C VAL A 84 -9.22 15.60 -17.56
N ARG A 85 -8.76 14.38 -17.23
CA ARG A 85 -7.36 14.06 -16.96
C ARG A 85 -6.42 14.57 -18.06
N ARG A 86 -6.79 14.39 -19.33
CA ARG A 86 -5.97 14.82 -20.48
C ARG A 86 -5.64 16.31 -20.51
N ARG A 87 -6.38 17.14 -19.76
CA ARG A 87 -6.22 18.60 -19.74
C ARG A 87 -5.50 19.12 -18.49
N LEU A 88 -5.35 18.30 -17.46
CA LEU A 88 -4.86 18.73 -16.15
C LEU A 88 -3.69 17.86 -15.68
N ASP A 89 -2.67 18.52 -15.11
CA ASP A 89 -1.61 17.83 -14.39
C ASP A 89 -2.13 17.20 -13.09
N GLY A 90 -1.36 16.28 -12.50
CA GLY A 90 -1.78 15.48 -11.34
C GLY A 90 -2.32 16.30 -10.16
N ALA A 91 -1.64 17.39 -9.79
CA ALA A 91 -2.05 18.23 -8.66
C ALA A 91 -3.31 19.03 -8.97
N LYS A 92 -3.39 19.65 -10.16
CA LYS A 92 -4.59 20.39 -10.58
C LYS A 92 -5.79 19.47 -10.77
N LEU A 93 -5.57 18.24 -11.22
CA LEU A 93 -6.63 17.25 -11.34
C LEU A 93 -7.18 16.87 -9.97
N LEU A 94 -6.29 16.58 -9.00
CA LEU A 94 -6.69 16.31 -7.62
C LEU A 94 -7.51 17.48 -7.06
N GLN A 95 -7.03 18.71 -7.21
CA GLN A 95 -7.75 19.92 -6.80
C GLN A 95 -9.12 20.06 -7.49
N ALA A 96 -9.19 19.90 -8.82
CA ALA A 96 -10.43 20.05 -9.57
C ALA A 96 -11.48 19.01 -9.16
N VAL A 97 -11.07 17.75 -8.95
CA VAL A 97 -11.94 16.68 -8.48
C VAL A 97 -12.39 16.94 -7.03
N THR A 98 -11.50 17.40 -6.15
CA THR A 98 -11.86 17.81 -4.78
C THR A 98 -12.87 18.95 -4.78
N VAL A 99 -12.66 20.00 -5.58
CA VAL A 99 -13.59 21.13 -5.71
C VAL A 99 -14.93 20.65 -6.22
N PHE A 100 -14.96 19.80 -7.25
CA PHE A 100 -16.20 19.20 -7.76
C PHE A 100 -16.96 18.50 -6.64
N PHE A 101 -16.33 17.60 -5.89
CA PHE A 101 -17.01 16.88 -4.81
C PHE A 101 -17.42 17.79 -3.64
N ALA A 102 -16.61 18.77 -3.27
CA ALA A 102 -16.97 19.74 -2.23
C ALA A 102 -18.19 20.59 -2.61
N LEU A 103 -18.26 21.07 -3.87
CA LEU A 103 -19.40 21.83 -4.37
C LEU A 103 -20.68 20.97 -4.42
N ASN A 104 -20.58 19.72 -4.86
CA ASN A 104 -21.71 18.80 -4.86
C ASN A 104 -22.18 18.50 -3.43
N MET A 105 -21.26 18.31 -2.47
CA MET A 105 -21.61 18.11 -1.05
C MET A 105 -22.37 19.32 -0.48
N ALA A 106 -21.89 20.54 -0.78
CA ALA A 106 -22.57 21.78 -0.39
C ALA A 106 -23.97 21.89 -1.03
N LEU A 107 -24.10 21.52 -2.30
CA LEU A 107 -25.39 21.48 -3.00
C LEU A 107 -26.35 20.48 -2.33
N PHE A 108 -25.90 19.26 -2.01
CA PHE A 108 -26.72 18.30 -1.27
C PHE A 108 -27.15 18.86 0.08
N ALA A 109 -26.28 19.59 0.79
CA ALA A 109 -26.61 20.19 2.07
C ALA A 109 -27.71 21.28 1.90
N ALA A 110 -27.60 22.11 0.87
CA ALA A 110 -28.61 23.12 0.53
C ALA A 110 -29.96 22.49 0.13
N LEU A 111 -29.94 21.44 -0.70
CA LEU A 111 -31.14 20.69 -1.11
C LEU A 111 -31.82 20.02 0.11
N ALA A 112 -31.03 19.39 0.98
CA ALA A 112 -31.55 18.79 2.21
C ALA A 112 -32.15 19.83 3.16
N TRP A 113 -31.51 21.00 3.28
CA TRP A 113 -32.03 22.12 4.06
C TRP A 113 -33.37 22.63 3.50
N GLY A 114 -33.51 22.66 2.17
CA GLY A 114 -34.76 22.97 1.47
C GLY A 114 -35.81 21.84 1.48
N GLY A 115 -35.56 20.73 2.18
CA GLY A 115 -36.51 19.61 2.30
C GLY A 115 -36.58 18.68 1.08
N VAL A 116 -35.69 18.83 0.09
CA VAL A 116 -35.65 17.98 -1.10
C VAL A 116 -35.22 16.56 -0.70
N PRO A 117 -35.91 15.50 -1.16
CA PRO A 117 -35.54 14.12 -0.83
C PRO A 117 -34.25 13.71 -1.55
N ILE A 118 -33.12 13.80 -0.86
CA ILE A 118 -31.80 13.50 -1.45
C ILE A 118 -31.29 12.07 -1.19
N ALA A 119 -31.94 11.29 -0.32
CA ALA A 119 -31.36 10.09 0.27
C ALA A 119 -30.76 9.08 -0.74
N PHE A 120 -31.50 8.69 -1.78
CA PHE A 120 -31.02 7.74 -2.78
C PHE A 120 -29.88 8.31 -3.64
N ALA A 121 -30.05 9.53 -4.16
CA ALA A 121 -29.03 10.19 -4.98
C ALA A 121 -27.74 10.46 -4.18
N PHE A 122 -27.89 10.89 -2.92
CA PHE A 122 -26.80 11.06 -1.98
C PHE A 122 -26.08 9.74 -1.71
N PHE A 123 -26.83 8.63 -1.58
CA PHE A 123 -26.21 7.31 -1.40
C PHE A 123 -25.32 6.91 -2.57
N VAL A 124 -25.83 7.01 -3.80
CA VAL A 124 -25.04 6.73 -5.00
C VAL A 124 -23.82 7.66 -5.08
N TRP A 125 -24.03 8.95 -4.87
CA TRP A 125 -22.97 9.96 -4.97
C TRP A 125 -21.87 9.79 -3.91
N VAL A 126 -22.21 9.59 -2.64
CA VAL A 126 -21.22 9.37 -1.55
C VAL A 126 -20.40 8.10 -1.80
N SER A 127 -21.03 7.08 -2.38
CA SER A 127 -20.35 5.83 -2.74
C SER A 127 -19.29 6.05 -3.81
N ILE A 128 -19.61 6.86 -4.84
CA ILE A 128 -18.68 7.23 -5.90
C ILE A 128 -17.58 8.15 -5.37
N PHE A 129 -17.93 9.13 -4.55
CA PHE A 129 -17.00 10.03 -3.86
C PHE A 129 -15.94 9.25 -3.08
N GLY A 130 -16.37 8.29 -2.25
CA GLY A 130 -15.47 7.50 -1.42
C GLY A 130 -14.42 6.73 -2.23
N VAL A 131 -14.83 6.07 -3.31
CA VAL A 131 -13.90 5.30 -4.14
C VAL A 131 -13.02 6.20 -5.01
N MET A 132 -13.59 7.27 -5.58
CA MET A 132 -12.87 8.11 -6.52
C MET A 132 -11.82 8.97 -5.81
N MET A 133 -12.17 9.59 -4.68
CA MET A 133 -11.22 10.45 -3.96
C MET A 133 -10.02 9.70 -3.40
N ILE A 134 -10.23 8.49 -2.87
CA ILE A 134 -9.15 7.64 -2.37
C ILE A 134 -8.25 7.21 -3.53
N ALA A 135 -8.83 6.80 -4.66
CA ALA A 135 -8.07 6.44 -5.85
C ALA A 135 -7.21 7.63 -6.35
N GLN A 136 -7.76 8.84 -6.36
CA GLN A 136 -7.05 10.07 -6.76
C GLN A 136 -5.86 10.39 -5.87
N PHE A 137 -6.07 10.37 -4.55
CA PHE A 137 -5.02 10.64 -3.58
C PHE A 137 -3.83 9.70 -3.81
N TRP A 138 -4.10 8.41 -3.99
CA TRP A 138 -3.05 7.41 -4.23
C TRP A 138 -2.44 7.46 -5.63
N ALA A 139 -3.22 7.80 -6.66
CA ALA A 139 -2.71 8.06 -7.99
C ALA A 139 -1.71 9.23 -7.97
N PHE A 140 -2.07 10.31 -7.26
CA PHE A 140 -1.20 11.47 -7.06
C PHE A 140 0.05 11.14 -6.26
N ALA A 141 -0.06 10.37 -5.17
CA ALA A 141 1.09 9.89 -4.42
C ALA A 141 2.04 9.04 -5.29
N ALA A 142 1.51 8.08 -6.05
CA ALA A 142 2.30 7.21 -6.94
C ALA A 142 2.93 7.97 -8.12
N ASP A 143 2.31 9.07 -8.56
CA ASP A 143 2.87 9.96 -9.58
C ASP A 143 3.93 10.91 -9.02
N THR A 144 3.91 11.15 -7.71
CA THR A 144 4.83 12.07 -7.05
C THR A 144 6.12 11.39 -6.61
N PHE A 145 6.02 10.20 -6.01
CA PHE A 145 7.19 9.49 -5.47
C PHE A 145 7.80 8.50 -6.47
N ASN A 146 9.12 8.40 -6.49
CA ASN A 146 9.78 7.29 -7.18
C ASN A 146 9.53 5.95 -6.48
N LEU A 147 9.90 4.86 -7.15
CA LEU A 147 9.69 3.49 -6.69
C LEU A 147 10.27 3.25 -5.28
N LYS A 148 11.54 3.60 -5.08
CA LYS A 148 12.30 3.35 -3.84
C LYS A 148 11.68 4.13 -2.66
N SER A 149 11.39 5.42 -2.85
CA SER A 149 10.78 6.26 -1.81
C SER A 149 9.31 5.91 -1.56
N GLY A 150 8.53 5.61 -2.60
CA GLY A 150 7.13 5.19 -2.48
C GLY A 150 6.97 3.92 -1.62
N GLN A 151 7.73 2.87 -1.92
CA GLN A 151 7.72 1.62 -1.14
C GLN A 151 8.01 1.84 0.35
N ARG A 152 8.89 2.78 0.67
CA ARG A 152 9.32 3.07 2.04
C ARG A 152 8.36 4.00 2.79
N LEU A 153 7.80 5.01 2.11
CA LEU A 153 7.02 6.07 2.74
C LEU A 153 5.51 5.81 2.73
N PHE A 154 4.98 5.07 1.75
CA PHE A 154 3.54 4.75 1.67
C PHE A 154 3.00 4.05 2.93
N PRO A 155 3.73 3.12 3.58
CA PRO A 155 3.26 2.51 4.81
C PRO A 155 2.96 3.53 5.92
N VAL A 156 3.79 4.57 6.06
CA VAL A 156 3.61 5.61 7.07
C VAL A 156 2.54 6.62 6.65
N ILE A 157 2.47 6.98 5.36
CA ILE A 157 1.41 7.86 4.84
C ILE A 157 0.02 7.25 5.09
N MET A 158 -0.12 5.94 4.91
CA MET A 158 -1.38 5.20 5.14
C MET A 158 -1.88 5.30 6.60
N VAL A 159 -0.98 5.49 7.58
CA VAL A 159 -1.37 5.67 8.99
C VAL A 159 -2.29 6.88 9.14
N GLY A 160 -2.03 7.95 8.40
CA GLY A 160 -2.87 9.15 8.39
C GLY A 160 -4.30 8.86 7.96
N ALA A 161 -4.46 8.13 6.84
CA ALA A 161 -5.76 7.73 6.34
C ALA A 161 -6.54 6.87 7.34
N ASN A 162 -5.88 5.90 7.99
CA ASN A 162 -6.52 5.04 8.99
C ASN A 162 -6.93 5.81 10.26
N LEU A 163 -6.06 6.68 10.76
CA LEU A 163 -6.39 7.55 11.91
C LEU A 163 -7.53 8.53 11.57
N GLY A 164 -7.52 9.08 10.36
CA GLY A 164 -8.58 9.95 9.86
C GLY A 164 -9.92 9.24 9.80
N ALA A 165 -9.93 8.00 9.31
CA ALA A 165 -11.14 7.19 9.24
C ALA A 165 -11.75 6.93 10.63
N LEU A 166 -10.90 6.56 11.61
CA LEU A 166 -11.33 6.33 13.00
C LEU A 166 -11.86 7.62 13.65
N ALA A 167 -11.10 8.71 13.52
CA ALA A 167 -11.47 10.01 14.07
C ALA A 167 -12.77 10.54 13.44
N GLY A 168 -12.95 10.40 12.13
CA GLY A 168 -14.16 10.83 11.42
C GLY A 168 -15.39 10.03 11.83
N ALA A 169 -15.26 8.71 11.97
CA ALA A 169 -16.35 7.86 12.46
C ALA A 169 -16.77 8.23 13.89
N LYS A 170 -15.79 8.46 14.79
CA LYS A 170 -16.06 8.89 16.16
C LYS A 170 -16.66 10.29 16.22
N CYS A 171 -16.16 11.20 15.40
CA CYS A 171 -16.71 12.55 15.26
C CYS A 171 -18.18 12.49 14.83
N ALA A 172 -18.52 11.70 13.80
CA ALA A 172 -19.90 11.50 13.36
C ALA A 172 -20.80 10.99 14.50
N GLN A 173 -20.35 9.98 15.24
CA GLN A 173 -21.10 9.43 16.39
C GLN A 173 -21.40 10.51 17.44
N LEU A 174 -20.39 11.30 17.83
CA LEU A 174 -20.55 12.31 18.88
C LEU A 174 -21.33 13.53 18.40
N ALA A 175 -21.14 13.92 17.14
CA ALA A 175 -21.74 15.12 16.56
C ALA A 175 -23.23 14.95 16.25
N VAL A 176 -23.77 13.74 16.12
CA VAL A 176 -25.22 13.53 15.94
C VAL A 176 -26.06 14.05 17.12
N ALA A 177 -25.47 14.16 18.32
CA ALA A 177 -26.15 14.73 19.48
C ALA A 177 -26.33 16.25 19.41
N SER A 178 -25.53 16.96 18.60
CA SER A 178 -25.47 18.42 18.57
C SER A 178 -25.63 19.04 17.18
N LEU A 179 -25.41 18.27 16.11
CA LEU A 179 -25.52 18.71 14.73
C LEU A 179 -26.63 17.97 14.01
N THR A 180 -27.34 18.71 13.16
CA THR A 180 -28.28 18.13 12.20
C THR A 180 -27.52 17.39 11.09
N PRO A 181 -28.21 16.50 10.34
CA PRO A 181 -27.67 15.92 9.10
C PRO A 181 -27.02 16.95 8.15
N VAL A 182 -27.67 18.10 7.96
CA VAL A 182 -27.14 19.20 7.14
C VAL A 182 -25.85 19.77 7.75
N GLY A 183 -25.81 19.96 9.07
CA GLY A 183 -24.62 20.42 9.78
C GLY A 183 -23.42 19.48 9.60
N LEU A 184 -23.64 18.16 9.61
CA LEU A 184 -22.60 17.16 9.34
C LEU A 184 -22.09 17.24 7.89
N MET A 185 -22.96 17.50 6.92
CA MET A 185 -22.57 17.69 5.52
C MET A 185 -21.73 18.95 5.34
N VAL A 186 -22.09 20.04 6.01
CA VAL A 186 -21.32 21.29 6.00
C VAL A 186 -19.94 21.08 6.63
N LEU A 187 -19.89 20.39 7.79
CA LEU A 187 -18.62 20.03 8.43
C LEU A 187 -17.73 19.20 7.50
N ALA A 188 -18.28 18.15 6.90
CA ALA A 188 -17.54 17.30 5.98
C ALA A 188 -17.06 18.07 4.73
N THR A 189 -17.87 18.99 4.23
CA THR A 189 -17.50 19.89 3.12
C THR A 189 -16.33 20.79 3.51
N ALA A 190 -16.37 21.40 4.70
CA ALA A 190 -15.30 22.25 5.19
C ALA A 190 -13.98 21.48 5.36
N VAL A 191 -14.04 20.27 5.94
CA VAL A 191 -12.86 19.41 6.09
C VAL A 191 -12.32 18.96 4.74
N LEU A 192 -13.19 18.59 3.78
CA LEU A 192 -12.76 18.24 2.43
C LEU A 192 -12.11 19.44 1.73
N ALA A 193 -12.70 20.63 1.83
CA ALA A 193 -12.15 21.85 1.26
C ALA A 193 -10.77 22.20 1.85
N ALA A 194 -10.53 21.90 3.14
CA ALA A 194 -9.23 22.10 3.77
C ALA A 194 -8.11 21.27 3.11
N THR A 195 -8.42 20.14 2.46
CA THR A 195 -7.43 19.35 1.71
C THR A 195 -6.86 20.11 0.50
N LEU A 196 -7.59 21.10 -0.04
CA LEU A 196 -7.12 21.92 -1.16
C LEU A 196 -5.88 22.75 -0.79
N ALA A 197 -5.75 23.14 0.49
CA ALA A 197 -4.57 23.85 0.97
C ALA A 197 -3.31 22.96 1.00
N LEU A 198 -3.48 21.63 0.97
CA LEU A 198 -2.40 20.65 0.97
C LEU A 198 -2.04 20.20 -0.45
N ALA A 199 -3.03 20.14 -1.34
CA ALA A 199 -2.86 19.77 -2.74
C ALA A 199 -1.93 20.79 -3.44
N GLY A 200 -0.72 20.36 -3.80
CA GLY A 200 0.31 21.22 -4.39
C GLY A 200 1.56 21.34 -3.52
N PRO A 201 1.46 21.93 -2.30
CA PRO A 201 2.54 21.86 -1.31
C PRO A 201 3.09 20.46 -1.08
N GLU A 202 2.24 19.43 -1.16
CA GLU A 202 2.64 18.02 -1.13
C GLU A 202 3.80 17.70 -2.07
N ARG A 203 3.62 17.96 -3.37
CA ARG A 203 4.64 17.67 -4.39
C ARG A 203 5.87 18.54 -4.22
N ARG A 204 5.70 19.82 -3.83
CA ARG A 204 6.83 20.74 -3.61
C ARG A 204 7.67 20.36 -2.39
N ALA A 205 7.09 19.67 -1.41
CA ALA A 205 7.79 19.23 -0.23
C ALA A 205 8.60 17.93 -0.44
N VAL A 206 8.39 17.22 -1.55
CA VAL A 206 9.14 15.99 -1.84
C VAL A 206 10.55 16.35 -2.35
N PRO A 207 11.62 15.87 -1.69
CA PRO A 207 12.98 16.12 -2.13
C PRO A 207 13.25 15.58 -3.54
N ALA A 208 14.19 16.20 -4.27
CA ALA A 208 14.52 15.81 -5.64
C ALA A 208 14.82 14.31 -5.80
N GLY A 209 15.58 13.72 -4.87
CA GLY A 209 15.91 12.30 -4.89
C GLY A 209 14.78 11.34 -4.51
N SER A 210 13.61 11.86 -4.15
CA SER A 210 12.40 11.09 -3.84
C SER A 210 11.28 11.33 -4.84
N LEU A 211 11.44 12.30 -5.75
CA LEU A 211 10.50 12.56 -6.83
C LEU A 211 10.55 11.47 -7.89
N ALA A 212 9.40 11.17 -8.50
CA ALA A 212 9.32 10.32 -9.67
C ALA A 212 10.05 10.98 -10.85
N ILE A 213 10.95 10.23 -11.50
CA ILE A 213 11.49 10.60 -12.80
C ILE A 213 10.35 10.38 -13.81
N VAL A 214 9.94 11.44 -14.52
CA VAL A 214 8.77 11.41 -15.40
C VAL A 214 9.08 10.49 -16.58
N ALA A 215 8.52 9.28 -16.61
CA ALA A 215 8.35 8.56 -17.87
C ALA A 215 7.28 9.29 -18.69
N GLU A 216 7.69 10.20 -19.58
CA GLU A 216 6.80 11.01 -20.42
C GLU A 216 6.00 10.20 -21.45
N HIS A 217 6.30 8.91 -21.63
CA HIS A 217 5.69 8.12 -22.69
C HIS A 217 4.36 7.48 -22.28
N GLY A 218 3.29 8.29 -22.28
CA GLY A 218 1.92 7.76 -22.40
C GLY A 218 1.71 7.22 -23.82
N ARG A 219 1.40 5.93 -23.96
CA ARG A 219 0.98 5.36 -25.25
C ARG A 219 -0.29 6.10 -25.71
N PRO A 220 -0.45 6.43 -27.01
CA PRO A 220 -1.69 7.03 -27.49
C PRO A 220 -2.89 6.11 -27.19
N LEU A 221 -3.73 6.52 -26.24
CA LEU A 221 -4.87 5.75 -25.76
C LEU A 221 -6.00 5.68 -26.80
N PRO A 222 -6.57 4.50 -27.08
CA PRO A 222 -7.75 4.39 -27.94
C PRO A 222 -9.02 4.96 -27.29
N ARG A 223 -9.88 5.52 -28.15
CA ARG A 223 -10.98 6.44 -27.84
C ARG A 223 -12.24 5.84 -27.18
N LEU A 224 -12.30 4.52 -26.95
CA LEU A 224 -13.49 3.83 -26.43
C LEU A 224 -13.19 3.15 -25.09
N MET A 225 -14.00 3.49 -24.07
CA MET A 225 -14.01 2.99 -22.69
C MET A 225 -12.91 3.48 -21.71
N GLY A 226 -12.02 4.39 -22.11
CA GLY A 226 -11.06 5.07 -21.22
C GLY A 226 -10.20 4.10 -20.38
N GLY A 227 -10.10 4.34 -19.07
CA GLY A 227 -9.34 3.50 -18.14
C GLY A 227 -9.75 2.01 -18.10
N ILE A 228 -11.01 1.67 -18.38
CA ILE A 228 -11.45 0.26 -18.46
C ILE A 228 -10.77 -0.43 -19.66
N GLY A 229 -10.78 0.24 -20.82
CA GLY A 229 -10.13 -0.28 -22.03
C GLY A 229 -8.60 -0.38 -21.89
N LEU A 230 -7.98 0.51 -21.11
CA LEU A 230 -6.57 0.44 -20.77
C LEU A 230 -6.26 -0.83 -19.95
N VAL A 231 -7.04 -1.08 -18.90
CA VAL A 231 -6.86 -2.26 -18.02
C VAL A 231 -7.01 -3.57 -18.78
N LEU A 232 -7.98 -3.67 -19.70
CA LEU A 232 -8.21 -4.89 -20.47
C LEU A 232 -7.11 -5.19 -21.51
N ARG A 233 -6.30 -4.20 -21.89
CA ARG A 233 -5.23 -4.35 -22.89
C ARG A 233 -3.84 -4.51 -22.29
N ASP A 234 -3.56 -3.85 -21.16
CA ASP A 234 -2.28 -3.99 -20.47
C ASP A 234 -2.32 -5.22 -19.56
N ARG A 235 -1.48 -6.21 -19.87
CA ARG A 235 -1.40 -7.47 -19.12
C ARG A 235 -1.16 -7.25 -17.63
N TYR A 236 -0.32 -6.30 -17.25
CA TYR A 236 -0.02 -6.05 -15.84
C TYR A 236 -1.22 -5.46 -15.12
N LEU A 237 -1.87 -4.46 -15.71
CA LEU A 237 -3.08 -3.87 -15.14
C LEU A 237 -4.22 -4.88 -15.04
N LEU A 238 -4.37 -5.74 -16.05
CA LEU A 238 -5.35 -6.82 -16.01
C LEU A 238 -5.10 -7.78 -14.84
N LEU A 239 -3.85 -8.17 -14.60
CA LEU A 239 -3.51 -9.02 -13.45
C LEU A 239 -3.86 -8.34 -12.12
N ILE A 240 -3.57 -7.04 -11.98
CA ILE A 240 -3.96 -6.26 -10.78
C ILE A 240 -5.49 -6.21 -10.66
N ALA A 241 -6.21 -5.99 -11.76
CA ALA A 241 -7.68 -5.96 -11.77
C ALA A 241 -8.29 -7.30 -11.33
N LEU A 242 -7.77 -8.41 -11.85
CA LEU A 242 -8.16 -9.76 -11.43
C LEU A 242 -7.87 -10.01 -9.95
N LEU A 243 -6.76 -9.47 -9.43
CA LEU A 243 -6.41 -9.54 -8.01
C LEU A 243 -7.46 -8.81 -7.18
N VAL A 244 -7.88 -7.62 -7.59
CA VAL A 244 -8.90 -6.83 -6.89
C VAL A 244 -10.25 -7.55 -6.88
N VAL A 245 -10.65 -8.13 -8.02
CA VAL A 245 -11.90 -8.91 -8.13
C VAL A 245 -11.85 -10.12 -7.20
N LEU A 246 -10.77 -10.91 -7.24
CA LEU A 246 -10.59 -12.10 -6.39
C LEU A 246 -10.57 -11.74 -4.90
N LEU A 247 -9.79 -10.73 -4.53
CA LEU A 247 -9.69 -10.24 -3.15
C LEU A 247 -11.07 -9.87 -2.62
N ASN A 248 -11.83 -9.07 -3.39
CA ASN A 248 -13.13 -8.59 -2.94
C ASN A 248 -14.20 -9.70 -2.92
N TRP A 249 -14.16 -10.64 -3.88
CA TRP A 249 -15.06 -11.79 -3.90
C TRP A 249 -14.82 -12.72 -2.70
N ILE A 250 -13.55 -13.07 -2.42
CA ILE A 250 -13.18 -13.89 -1.27
C ILE A 250 -13.63 -13.21 0.03
N ASN A 251 -13.30 -11.92 0.19
CA ASN A 251 -13.58 -11.17 1.40
C ASN A 251 -15.09 -11.09 1.68
N SER A 252 -15.88 -10.75 0.67
CA SER A 252 -17.34 -10.64 0.75
C SER A 252 -18.00 -11.99 1.03
N THR A 253 -17.48 -13.09 0.47
CA THR A 253 -17.95 -14.45 0.80
C THR A 253 -17.63 -14.82 2.25
N GLY A 254 -16.46 -14.41 2.75
CA GLY A 254 -16.09 -14.55 4.15
C GLY A 254 -16.98 -13.77 5.11
N GLU A 255 -17.31 -12.53 4.76
CA GLU A 255 -18.24 -11.69 5.53
C GLU A 255 -19.65 -12.31 5.55
N PHE A 256 -20.11 -12.89 4.44
CA PHE A 256 -21.36 -13.64 4.40
C PHE A 256 -21.35 -14.83 5.37
N ILE A 257 -20.29 -15.66 5.34
CA ILE A 257 -20.15 -16.79 6.26
C ILE A 257 -20.18 -16.30 7.72
N LEU A 258 -19.39 -15.27 8.04
CA LEU A 258 -19.36 -14.71 9.39
C LEU A 258 -20.72 -14.20 9.84
N ALA A 259 -21.42 -13.44 8.99
CA ALA A 259 -22.72 -12.87 9.29
C ALA A 259 -23.78 -13.96 9.56
N ASP A 260 -23.82 -15.02 8.75
CA ASP A 260 -24.72 -16.16 8.96
C ASP A 260 -24.50 -16.82 10.33
N PHE A 261 -23.24 -17.07 10.71
CA PHE A 261 -22.93 -17.65 12.01
C PHE A 261 -23.26 -16.73 13.19
N VAL A 262 -22.92 -15.44 13.09
CA VAL A 262 -23.23 -14.45 14.13
C VAL A 262 -24.73 -14.34 14.34
N GLN A 263 -25.52 -14.36 13.26
CA GLN A 263 -26.97 -14.31 13.33
C GLN A 263 -27.54 -15.55 14.02
N ARG A 264 -27.07 -16.75 13.67
CA ARG A 264 -27.52 -18.00 14.28
C ARG A 264 -27.17 -18.07 15.77
N ASP A 265 -25.92 -17.77 16.16
CA ASP A 265 -25.48 -17.74 17.57
C ASP A 265 -26.32 -16.76 18.39
N ALA A 266 -26.55 -15.55 17.88
CA ALA A 266 -27.33 -14.55 18.57
C ALA A 266 -28.80 -14.97 18.74
N GLN A 267 -29.41 -15.58 17.72
CA GLN A 267 -30.78 -16.08 17.77
C GLN A 267 -30.93 -17.24 18.77
N GLU A 268 -30.00 -18.20 18.75
CA GLU A 268 -29.99 -19.34 19.68
C GLU A 268 -29.84 -18.88 21.13
N ARG A 269 -28.92 -17.96 21.41
CA ARG A 269 -28.70 -17.42 22.75
C ARG A 269 -29.84 -16.54 23.24
N ALA A 270 -30.43 -15.74 22.35
CA ALA A 270 -31.62 -14.96 22.68
C ALA A 270 -32.80 -15.88 23.01
N ALA A 271 -33.03 -16.93 22.22
CA ALA A 271 -34.06 -17.93 22.48
C ALA A 271 -33.82 -18.69 23.80
N ALA A 272 -32.58 -19.13 24.04
CA ALA A 272 -32.19 -19.83 25.27
C ALA A 272 -32.30 -18.97 26.53
N SER A 273 -32.21 -17.65 26.40
CA SER A 273 -32.33 -16.71 27.53
C SER A 273 -33.77 -16.50 28.03
N GLY A 274 -34.78 -17.06 27.35
CA GLY A 274 -36.19 -16.86 27.70
C GLY A 274 -36.65 -15.40 27.60
N GLY A 275 -36.01 -14.59 26.74
CA GLY A 275 -36.30 -13.16 26.59
C GLY A 275 -35.39 -12.21 27.39
N GLY A 276 -34.42 -12.75 28.15
CA GLY A 276 -33.45 -11.93 28.90
C GLY A 276 -32.35 -11.29 28.04
N LEU A 277 -32.13 -11.78 26.81
CA LEU A 277 -31.15 -11.26 25.86
C LEU A 277 -31.82 -10.89 24.54
N ASP A 278 -31.48 -9.71 24.02
CA ASP A 278 -31.85 -9.27 22.67
C ASP A 278 -30.80 -9.71 21.64
N ALA A 279 -31.23 -10.38 20.57
CA ALA A 279 -30.34 -10.85 19.51
C ALA A 279 -29.62 -9.67 18.82
N GLY A 280 -30.31 -8.53 18.64
CA GLY A 280 -29.72 -7.33 18.05
C GLY A 280 -28.56 -6.78 18.89
N ALA A 281 -28.73 -6.73 20.21
CA ALA A 281 -27.69 -6.34 21.15
C ALA A 281 -26.47 -7.29 21.11
N LEU A 282 -26.70 -8.60 21.02
CA LEU A 282 -25.63 -9.60 20.89
C LEU A 282 -24.83 -9.43 19.59
N ILE A 283 -25.51 -9.23 18.46
CA ILE A 283 -24.88 -8.97 17.16
C ILE A 283 -24.06 -7.67 17.20
N THR A 284 -24.63 -6.61 17.79
CA THR A 284 -23.96 -5.31 17.92
C THR A 284 -22.70 -5.42 18.76
N ALA A 285 -22.77 -6.09 19.91
CA ALA A 285 -21.62 -6.33 20.77
C ALA A 285 -20.53 -7.14 20.05
N PHE A 286 -20.91 -8.18 19.31
CA PHE A 286 -19.97 -8.98 18.52
C PHE A 286 -19.22 -8.14 17.50
N TYR A 287 -19.92 -7.37 16.65
CA TYR A 287 -19.28 -6.58 15.61
C TYR A 287 -18.43 -5.42 16.17
N GLY A 288 -18.82 -4.87 17.32
CA GLY A 288 -18.01 -3.88 18.04
C GLY A 288 -16.65 -4.45 18.47
N ASP A 289 -16.67 -5.62 19.12
CA ASP A 289 -15.45 -6.34 19.54
C ASP A 289 -14.63 -6.83 18.34
N PHE A 290 -15.28 -7.38 17.32
CA PHE A 290 -14.64 -7.80 16.07
C PHE A 290 -13.90 -6.64 15.39
N GLN A 291 -14.56 -5.49 15.21
CA GLN A 291 -13.96 -4.33 14.55
C GLN A 291 -12.84 -3.71 15.38
N PHE A 292 -12.95 -3.75 16.71
CA PHE A 292 -11.88 -3.33 17.61
C PHE A 292 -10.59 -4.12 17.34
N TRP A 293 -10.66 -5.45 17.32
CA TRP A 293 -9.48 -6.29 17.07
C TRP A 293 -8.92 -6.14 15.66
N VAL A 294 -9.77 -6.10 14.63
CA VAL A 294 -9.35 -5.84 13.24
C VAL A 294 -8.57 -4.53 13.14
N THR A 295 -9.06 -3.49 13.81
CA THR A 295 -8.44 -2.16 13.77
C THR A 295 -7.09 -2.16 14.48
N ILE A 296 -7.01 -2.71 15.71
CA ILE A 296 -5.78 -2.72 16.50
C ILE A 296 -4.71 -3.56 15.80
N ILE A 297 -5.03 -4.78 15.38
CA ILE A 297 -4.08 -5.68 14.72
C ILE A 297 -3.65 -5.08 13.37
N GLY A 298 -4.60 -4.59 12.57
CA GLY A 298 -4.30 -3.93 11.30
C GLY A 298 -3.36 -2.73 11.47
N LEU A 299 -3.60 -1.86 12.46
CA LEU A 299 -2.73 -0.72 12.75
C LEU A 299 -1.33 -1.18 13.23
N SER A 300 -1.25 -2.22 14.04
CA SER A 300 0.03 -2.80 14.47
C SER A 300 0.82 -3.37 13.29
N ILE A 301 0.17 -4.12 12.39
CA ILE A 301 0.80 -4.61 11.15
C ILE A 301 1.28 -3.42 10.32
N GLN A 302 0.43 -2.39 10.14
CA GLN A 302 0.75 -1.19 9.36
C GLN A 302 2.00 -0.48 9.87
N LEU A 303 2.08 -0.23 11.18
CA LEU A 303 3.15 0.55 11.79
C LEU A 303 4.46 -0.24 11.89
N PHE A 304 4.38 -1.51 12.26
CA PHE A 304 5.58 -2.27 12.63
C PHE A 304 6.01 -3.26 11.56
N LEU A 305 5.09 -3.86 10.81
CA LEU A 305 5.41 -5.00 9.97
C LEU A 305 5.53 -4.66 8.48
N VAL A 306 4.66 -3.79 7.93
CA VAL A 306 4.61 -3.50 6.48
C VAL A 306 5.97 -3.01 5.95
N SER A 307 6.56 -1.98 6.56
CA SER A 307 7.87 -1.46 6.12
C SER A 307 8.99 -2.49 6.30
N ARG A 308 8.91 -3.37 7.30
CA ARG A 308 9.91 -4.45 7.51
C ARG A 308 9.80 -5.53 6.44
N ILE A 309 8.58 -5.93 6.07
CA ILE A 309 8.34 -6.90 4.99
C ILE A 309 8.90 -6.39 3.65
N TYR A 310 8.59 -5.13 3.30
CA TYR A 310 9.03 -4.55 2.01
C TYR A 310 10.56 -4.47 1.87
N ARG A 311 11.26 -4.31 2.99
CA ARG A 311 12.73 -4.23 3.02
C ARG A 311 13.41 -5.58 3.17
N HIS A 312 12.66 -6.62 3.50
CA HIS A 312 13.27 -7.92 3.73
C HIS A 312 13.80 -8.48 2.39
N PRO A 313 15.09 -8.79 2.27
CA PRO A 313 15.73 -9.13 0.99
C PRO A 313 15.12 -10.36 0.32
N GLY A 314 14.59 -11.31 1.09
CA GLY A 314 13.91 -12.49 0.57
C GLY A 314 12.41 -12.32 0.29
N LEU A 315 11.76 -11.29 0.84
CA LEU A 315 10.31 -11.08 0.66
C LEU A 315 10.07 -9.94 -0.32
N GLY A 316 10.48 -8.72 0.04
CA GLY A 316 10.17 -7.51 -0.71
C GLY A 316 8.67 -7.34 -0.97
N LEU A 317 8.33 -6.62 -2.04
CA LEU A 317 6.93 -6.48 -2.48
C LEU A 317 6.32 -7.81 -2.93
N ARG A 318 7.12 -8.71 -3.52
CA ARG A 318 6.65 -10.02 -4.01
C ARG A 318 6.15 -10.90 -2.85
N GLY A 319 6.91 -10.97 -1.76
CA GLY A 319 6.52 -11.66 -0.55
C GLY A 319 5.32 -11.00 0.12
N ALA A 320 5.24 -9.67 0.12
CA ALA A 320 4.07 -8.95 0.64
C ALA A 320 2.76 -9.36 -0.07
N LEU A 321 2.79 -9.56 -1.40
CA LEU A 321 1.63 -10.03 -2.17
C LEU A 321 1.17 -11.45 -1.80
N LEU A 322 2.06 -12.29 -1.27
CA LEU A 322 1.78 -13.69 -0.96
C LEU A 322 1.23 -13.91 0.45
N ILE A 323 1.47 -12.98 1.39
CA ILE A 323 1.08 -13.15 2.79
C ILE A 323 -0.44 -13.23 2.95
N HIS A 324 -1.19 -12.33 2.30
CA HIS A 324 -2.64 -12.31 2.42
C HIS A 324 -3.30 -13.58 1.85
N PRO A 325 -3.06 -13.99 0.59
CA PRO A 325 -3.66 -15.22 0.07
C PRO A 325 -3.23 -16.47 0.84
N ALA A 326 -2.03 -16.50 1.43
CA ALA A 326 -1.61 -17.60 2.29
C ALA A 326 -2.44 -17.69 3.58
N ILE A 327 -2.72 -16.55 4.22
CA ILE A 327 -3.59 -16.47 5.40
C ILE A 327 -5.02 -16.92 5.07
N VAL A 328 -5.54 -16.46 3.93
CA VAL A 328 -6.86 -16.87 3.43
C VAL A 328 -6.88 -18.38 3.15
N ALA A 329 -5.93 -18.91 2.38
CA ALA A 329 -5.87 -20.33 2.06
C ALA A 329 -5.78 -21.21 3.31
N LEU A 330 -4.94 -20.83 4.27
CA LEU A 330 -4.84 -21.53 5.55
C LEU A 330 -6.15 -21.45 6.34
N GLY A 331 -6.72 -20.26 6.48
CA GLY A 331 -7.93 -20.02 7.26
C GLY A 331 -9.15 -20.75 6.72
N TYR A 332 -9.45 -20.61 5.43
CA TYR A 332 -10.57 -21.31 4.81
C TYR A 332 -10.30 -22.80 4.62
N GLY A 333 -9.04 -23.22 4.49
CA GLY A 333 -8.67 -24.64 4.54
C GLY A 333 -9.01 -25.28 5.88
N LEU A 334 -8.66 -24.61 6.99
CA LEU A 334 -9.03 -25.06 8.34
C LEU A 334 -10.54 -25.07 8.55
N LEU A 335 -11.26 -24.08 8.03
CA LEU A 335 -12.73 -24.04 8.09
C LEU A 335 -13.39 -25.16 7.28
N ALA A 336 -12.86 -25.48 6.11
CA ALA A 336 -13.39 -26.56 5.28
C ALA A 336 -13.24 -27.94 5.95
N VAL A 337 -12.13 -28.18 6.65
CA VAL A 337 -11.88 -29.45 7.36
C VAL A 337 -12.40 -29.46 8.80
N SER A 338 -12.93 -28.35 9.31
CA SER A 338 -13.39 -28.28 10.70
C SER A 338 -14.42 -29.34 11.10
N PRO A 339 -15.34 -29.81 10.22
CA PRO A 339 -16.23 -30.92 10.54
C PRO A 339 -15.48 -32.23 10.83
N LEU A 340 -14.29 -32.42 10.23
CA LEU A 340 -13.44 -33.60 10.43
C LEU A 340 -12.61 -33.50 11.73
N LEU A 341 -12.37 -32.30 12.24
CA LEU A 341 -11.56 -32.06 13.44
C LEU A 341 -12.32 -32.30 14.76
N GLY A 342 -13.53 -32.86 14.70
CA GLY A 342 -14.27 -33.33 15.88
C GLY A 342 -14.62 -32.25 16.91
N GLY A 343 -14.67 -30.98 16.50
CA GLY A 343 -15.05 -29.88 17.40
C GLY A 343 -13.97 -29.42 18.38
N PHE A 344 -12.69 -29.82 18.22
CA PHE A 344 -11.59 -29.40 19.10
C PHE A 344 -11.46 -27.87 19.20
N VAL A 345 -11.85 -27.15 18.14
CA VAL A 345 -12.03 -25.69 18.15
C VAL A 345 -13.46 -25.39 17.71
N PRO A 346 -14.23 -24.58 18.49
CA PRO A 346 -15.57 -24.15 18.06
C PRO A 346 -15.49 -23.44 16.70
N ILE A 347 -16.28 -23.90 15.74
CA ILE A 347 -16.26 -23.38 14.36
C ILE A 347 -16.45 -21.86 14.32
N PHE A 348 -17.30 -21.33 15.19
CA PHE A 348 -17.54 -19.90 15.32
C PHE A 348 -16.29 -19.11 15.70
N THR A 349 -15.52 -19.62 16.68
CA THR A 349 -14.24 -19.03 17.08
C THR A 349 -13.23 -19.07 15.94
N LEU A 350 -13.18 -20.17 15.19
CA LEU A 350 -12.28 -20.31 14.04
C LEU A 350 -12.62 -19.28 12.94
N ILE A 351 -13.89 -19.14 12.56
CA ILE A 351 -14.33 -18.15 11.55
C ILE A 351 -13.97 -16.74 12.01
N ARG A 352 -14.25 -16.42 13.28
CA ARG A 352 -13.92 -15.13 13.86
C ARG A 352 -12.41 -14.83 13.75
N LEU A 353 -11.55 -15.79 14.12
CA LEU A 353 -10.09 -15.61 14.05
C LEU A 353 -9.59 -15.45 12.61
N VAL A 354 -10.10 -16.27 11.69
CA VAL A 354 -9.77 -16.18 10.26
C VAL A 354 -10.13 -14.80 9.70
N LYS A 355 -11.35 -14.32 9.97
CA LYS A 355 -11.80 -13.01 9.48
C LYS A 355 -11.08 -11.84 10.14
N ILE A 356 -10.72 -11.94 11.42
CA ILE A 356 -9.88 -10.93 12.07
C ILE A 356 -8.52 -10.86 11.37
N ALA A 357 -7.87 -12.00 11.13
CA ALA A 357 -6.57 -12.04 10.47
C ALA A 357 -6.64 -11.54 9.03
N GLU A 358 -7.61 -12.01 8.26
CA GLU A 358 -7.87 -11.60 6.88
C GLU A 358 -8.08 -10.09 6.77
N ASN A 359 -9.06 -9.53 7.49
CA ASN A 359 -9.38 -8.10 7.40
C ASN A 359 -8.23 -7.23 7.92
N SER A 360 -7.52 -7.66 8.96
CA SER A 360 -6.36 -6.91 9.48
C SER A 360 -5.25 -6.81 8.44
N VAL A 361 -4.97 -7.89 7.71
CA VAL A 361 -3.94 -7.91 6.65
C VAL A 361 -4.42 -7.18 5.41
N ASP A 362 -5.73 -7.23 5.11
CA ASP A 362 -6.32 -6.46 4.00
C ASP A 362 -6.10 -4.97 4.22
N TYR A 363 -6.62 -4.43 5.31
CA TYR A 363 -6.59 -2.99 5.62
C TYR A 363 -5.20 -2.42 5.89
N SER A 364 -4.19 -3.27 6.06
CA SER A 364 -2.81 -2.86 6.29
C SER A 364 -1.89 -3.19 5.11
N LEU A 365 -1.32 -4.40 5.12
CA LEU A 365 -0.30 -4.85 4.17
C LEU A 365 -0.83 -4.90 2.74
N MET A 366 -1.94 -5.60 2.49
CA MET A 366 -2.43 -5.80 1.13
C MET A 366 -2.92 -4.49 0.50
N ASN A 367 -3.65 -3.67 1.26
CA ASN A 367 -4.06 -2.34 0.83
C ASN A 367 -2.84 -1.49 0.45
N THR A 368 -1.81 -1.42 1.31
CA THR A 368 -0.57 -0.70 1.01
C THR A 368 0.16 -1.28 -0.21
N THR A 369 0.16 -2.61 -0.36
CA THR A 369 0.83 -3.33 -1.46
C THR A 369 0.18 -3.00 -2.79
N ARG A 370 -1.15 -3.01 -2.85
CA ARG A 370 -1.90 -2.63 -4.06
C ARG A 370 -1.58 -1.22 -4.53
N HIS A 371 -1.42 -0.26 -3.62
CA HIS A 371 -1.04 1.10 -4.01
C HIS A 371 0.40 1.16 -4.53
N ALA A 372 1.32 0.40 -3.93
CA ALA A 372 2.71 0.31 -4.37
C ALA A 372 2.89 -0.37 -5.74
N LEU A 373 1.97 -1.26 -6.17
CA LEU A 373 1.99 -1.89 -7.50
C LEU A 373 1.93 -0.86 -8.65
N PHE A 374 1.42 0.35 -8.40
CA PHE A 374 1.33 1.39 -9.42
C PHE A 374 2.57 2.28 -9.50
N LEU A 375 3.58 2.09 -8.64
CA LEU A 375 4.80 2.88 -8.68
C LEU A 375 5.57 2.76 -10.02
N PRO A 376 5.78 1.55 -10.59
CA PRO A 376 6.57 1.36 -11.81
C PRO A 376 5.71 1.39 -13.08
N VAL A 377 4.60 2.13 -13.11
CA VAL A 377 3.78 2.28 -14.33
C VAL A 377 3.73 3.73 -14.79
N ASP A 378 3.30 3.94 -16.03
CA ASP A 378 3.13 5.26 -16.62
C ASP A 378 1.99 6.05 -15.96
N ARG A 379 1.92 7.34 -16.29
CA ARG A 379 0.97 8.27 -15.66
C ARG A 379 -0.49 7.96 -15.99
N ASP A 380 -0.79 7.42 -17.17
CA ASP A 380 -2.18 7.08 -17.53
C ASP A 380 -2.64 5.84 -16.76
N SER A 381 -1.75 4.85 -16.65
CA SER A 381 -1.96 3.68 -15.78
C SER A 381 -2.19 4.07 -14.31
N LYS A 382 -1.46 5.07 -13.78
CA LYS A 382 -1.62 5.55 -12.39
C LYS A 382 -2.97 6.23 -12.12
N TYR A 383 -3.54 6.94 -13.09
CA TYR A 383 -4.75 7.73 -12.86
C TYR A 383 -5.99 7.11 -13.52
N GLU A 384 -5.95 6.70 -14.78
CA GLU A 384 -7.10 6.07 -15.45
C GLU A 384 -7.20 4.58 -15.08
N GLY A 385 -6.10 3.84 -15.22
CA GLY A 385 -6.06 2.40 -14.95
C GLY A 385 -6.37 2.08 -13.48
N LYS A 386 -5.67 2.76 -12.57
CA LYS A 386 -5.91 2.62 -11.12
C LYS A 386 -7.34 2.98 -10.73
N THR A 387 -7.87 4.10 -11.22
CA THR A 387 -9.25 4.50 -10.90
C THR A 387 -10.24 3.46 -11.41
N ALA A 388 -10.08 2.93 -12.62
CA ALA A 388 -10.94 1.86 -13.12
C ALA A 388 -10.87 0.61 -12.22
N ILE A 389 -9.66 0.20 -11.81
CA ILE A 389 -9.43 -0.95 -10.93
C ILE A 389 -10.07 -0.77 -9.54
N ASP A 390 -9.80 0.37 -8.89
CA ASP A 390 -10.27 0.67 -7.53
C ASP A 390 -11.79 0.96 -7.48
N THR A 391 -12.43 1.22 -8.63
CA THR A 391 -13.88 1.54 -8.71
C THR A 391 -14.68 0.41 -9.35
N PHE A 392 -14.65 0.28 -10.68
CA PHE A 392 -15.45 -0.67 -11.45
C PHE A 392 -15.10 -2.13 -11.13
N PHE A 393 -13.81 -2.50 -11.21
CA PHE A 393 -13.40 -3.89 -10.97
C PHE A 393 -13.61 -4.33 -9.52
N TRP A 394 -13.43 -3.42 -8.55
CA TRP A 394 -13.82 -3.70 -7.16
C TRP A 394 -15.30 -4.10 -7.06
N ARG A 395 -16.20 -3.26 -7.59
CA ARG A 395 -17.66 -3.50 -7.54
C ARG A 395 -18.10 -4.72 -8.34
N PHE A 396 -17.35 -5.07 -9.39
CA PHE A 396 -17.60 -6.29 -10.13
C PHE A 396 -17.38 -7.55 -9.27
N GLY A 397 -16.43 -7.52 -8.33
CA GLY A 397 -16.24 -8.58 -7.34
C GLY A 397 -17.45 -8.77 -6.42
N ASP A 398 -18.09 -7.67 -5.97
CA ASP A 398 -19.32 -7.71 -5.15
C ASP A 398 -20.45 -8.41 -5.92
N LEU A 399 -20.59 -8.08 -7.21
CA LEU A 399 -21.62 -8.65 -8.08
C LEU A 399 -21.43 -10.17 -8.29
N ILE A 400 -20.21 -10.62 -8.58
CA ILE A 400 -19.90 -12.05 -8.72
C ILE A 400 -20.21 -12.78 -7.41
N GLN A 401 -19.76 -12.23 -6.28
CA GLN A 401 -19.98 -12.83 -4.98
C GLN A 401 -21.48 -12.99 -4.67
N ALA A 402 -22.29 -11.97 -4.90
CA ALA A 402 -23.72 -12.03 -4.67
C ALA A 402 -24.39 -13.11 -5.53
N GLY A 403 -24.03 -13.21 -6.82
CA GLY A 403 -24.52 -14.26 -7.70
C GLY A 403 -24.15 -15.66 -7.23
N VAL A 404 -22.91 -15.85 -6.75
CA VAL A 404 -22.41 -17.13 -6.25
C VAL A 404 -23.09 -17.54 -4.95
N VAL A 405 -23.32 -16.61 -4.02
CA VAL A 405 -24.10 -16.90 -2.80
C VAL A 405 -25.54 -17.26 -3.15
N TYR A 406 -26.18 -16.53 -4.05
CA TYR A 406 -27.53 -16.83 -4.51
C TYR A 406 -27.64 -18.26 -5.09
N LEU A 407 -26.74 -18.61 -6.02
CA LEU A 407 -26.72 -19.94 -6.62
C LEU A 407 -26.37 -21.03 -5.59
N GLY A 408 -25.37 -20.76 -4.73
CA GLY A 408 -24.97 -21.65 -3.65
C GLY A 408 -26.13 -22.02 -2.75
N LEU A 409 -26.88 -21.04 -2.25
CA LEU A 409 -28.01 -21.27 -1.34
C LEU A 409 -29.23 -21.88 -2.04
N ASN A 410 -29.66 -21.30 -3.16
CA ASN A 410 -30.98 -21.63 -3.75
C ASN A 410 -30.94 -22.78 -4.75
N HIS A 411 -29.79 -23.02 -5.39
CA HIS A 411 -29.67 -24.05 -6.42
C HIS A 411 -28.87 -25.26 -5.95
N PHE A 412 -27.77 -25.02 -5.21
CA PHE A 412 -26.87 -26.10 -4.79
C PHE A 412 -27.03 -26.53 -3.32
N GLY A 413 -27.83 -25.80 -2.52
CA GLY A 413 -28.03 -26.11 -1.10
C GLY A 413 -26.73 -26.04 -0.27
N TRP A 414 -25.80 -25.16 -0.65
CA TRP A 414 -24.52 -25.00 0.03
C TRP A 414 -24.69 -24.47 1.45
N ALA A 415 -23.96 -25.09 2.38
CA ALA A 415 -23.76 -24.61 3.73
C ALA A 415 -22.40 -23.87 3.84
N PRO A 416 -22.07 -23.26 4.99
CA PRO A 416 -20.82 -22.52 5.13
C PRO A 416 -19.52 -23.28 4.78
N PRO A 417 -19.37 -24.60 5.05
CA PRO A 417 -18.17 -25.34 4.65
C PRO A 417 -17.94 -25.37 3.12
N GLN A 418 -19.00 -25.41 2.30
CA GLN A 418 -18.88 -25.38 0.85
C GLN A 418 -18.41 -24.02 0.35
N PHE A 419 -18.90 -22.92 0.96
CA PHE A 419 -18.38 -21.58 0.68
C PHE A 419 -16.91 -21.43 1.14
N ALA A 420 -16.52 -22.06 2.24
CA ALA A 420 -15.13 -22.10 2.67
C ALA A 420 -14.24 -22.87 1.67
N LEU A 421 -14.70 -24.00 1.14
CA LEU A 421 -14.00 -24.74 0.07
C LEU A 421 -13.83 -23.90 -1.20
N LEU A 422 -14.86 -23.15 -1.59
CA LEU A 422 -14.76 -22.20 -2.70
C LEU A 422 -13.68 -21.15 -2.41
N ASN A 423 -13.70 -20.51 -1.24
CA ASN A 423 -12.71 -19.50 -0.87
C ASN A 423 -11.28 -20.08 -0.81
N LEU A 424 -11.11 -21.34 -0.38
CA LEU A 424 -9.83 -22.03 -0.47
C LEU A 424 -9.37 -22.15 -1.92
N ALA A 425 -10.23 -22.62 -2.83
CA ALA A 425 -9.88 -22.75 -4.25
C ALA A 425 -9.52 -21.39 -4.87
N LEU A 426 -10.30 -20.35 -4.58
CA LEU A 426 -10.03 -18.98 -5.03
C LEU A 426 -8.73 -18.43 -4.45
N ALA A 427 -8.40 -18.74 -3.19
CA ALA A 427 -7.15 -18.35 -2.55
C ALA A 427 -5.93 -19.00 -3.22
N LEU A 428 -6.03 -20.28 -3.62
CA LEU A 428 -4.97 -20.95 -4.38
C LEU A 428 -4.76 -20.30 -5.75
N CYS A 429 -5.85 -19.94 -6.45
CA CYS A 429 -5.77 -19.14 -7.68
C CYS A 429 -5.12 -17.76 -7.42
N TRP A 430 -5.46 -17.12 -6.30
CA TRP A 430 -4.87 -15.86 -5.88
C TRP A 430 -3.36 -15.99 -5.63
N ILE A 431 -2.86 -17.06 -5.02
CA ILE A 431 -1.41 -17.30 -4.88
C ILE A 431 -0.74 -17.30 -6.26
N GLY A 432 -1.28 -18.03 -7.23
CA GLY A 432 -0.75 -18.05 -8.60
C GLY A 432 -0.73 -16.67 -9.25
N LEU A 433 -1.80 -15.90 -9.04
CA LEU A 433 -1.92 -14.53 -9.53
C LEU A 433 -0.92 -13.57 -8.86
N ALA A 434 -0.73 -13.68 -7.54
CA ALA A 434 0.24 -12.90 -6.77
C ALA A 434 1.68 -13.15 -7.27
N VAL A 435 2.03 -14.40 -7.59
CA VAL A 435 3.31 -14.73 -8.22
C VAL A 435 3.44 -14.08 -9.60
N ALA A 436 2.40 -14.15 -10.43
CA ALA A 436 2.41 -13.55 -11.77
C ALA A 436 2.57 -12.02 -11.71
N ILE A 437 1.83 -11.34 -10.82
CA ILE A 437 1.94 -9.89 -10.57
C ILE A 437 3.34 -9.55 -10.07
N GLY A 438 3.90 -10.32 -9.13
CA GLY A 438 5.22 -10.08 -8.58
C GLY A 438 6.34 -10.19 -9.62
N ARG A 439 6.23 -11.11 -10.58
CA ARG A 439 7.16 -11.23 -11.70
C ARG A 439 7.07 -10.01 -12.63
N GLU A 440 5.86 -9.64 -13.01
CA GLU A 440 5.58 -8.52 -13.91
C GLU A 440 5.97 -7.16 -13.30
N PHE A 441 5.71 -6.97 -12.00
CA PHE A 441 6.14 -5.80 -11.25
C PHE A 441 7.64 -5.60 -11.32
N THR A 442 8.44 -6.66 -11.13
CA THR A 442 9.90 -6.55 -11.20
C THR A 442 10.36 -6.26 -12.62
N ARG A 443 9.73 -6.86 -13.63
CA ARG A 443 10.07 -6.53 -15.03
C ARG A 443 9.84 -5.04 -15.30
N LYS A 444 8.66 -4.51 -14.92
CA LYS A 444 8.34 -3.08 -15.08
C LYS A 444 9.18 -2.17 -14.20
N ALA A 445 9.55 -2.62 -13.00
CA ALA A 445 10.47 -1.89 -12.14
C ALA A 445 11.83 -1.78 -12.83
N GLN A 446 12.37 -2.86 -13.38
CA GLN A 446 13.64 -2.82 -14.14
C GLN A 446 13.54 -1.95 -15.40
N GLU A 447 12.41 -1.97 -16.11
CA GLU A 447 12.17 -1.13 -17.30
C GLU A 447 12.07 0.37 -16.96
N ASN A 448 11.54 0.72 -15.78
CA ASN A 448 11.31 2.11 -15.35
C ASN A 448 12.34 2.66 -14.35
N VAL A 449 13.30 1.85 -13.92
CA VAL A 449 14.45 2.31 -13.15
C VAL A 449 15.55 2.59 -14.18
N ILE A 450 15.81 3.85 -14.48
CA ILE A 450 17.12 4.25 -15.02
C ILE A 450 18.07 4.17 -13.82
N ASN A 451 18.47 2.94 -13.45
CA ASN A 451 19.48 2.73 -12.42
C ASN A 451 20.79 3.05 -13.11
N VAL A 452 21.43 4.12 -12.67
CA VAL A 452 22.72 4.50 -13.22
C VAL A 452 23.74 3.74 -12.40
N ALA A 453 24.61 2.97 -13.08
CA ALA A 453 25.69 2.29 -12.38
C ALA A 453 26.48 3.30 -11.54
N PRO A 454 26.99 2.92 -10.36
CA PRO A 454 27.87 3.80 -9.61
C PRO A 454 29.05 4.22 -10.49
N GLU A 455 29.60 5.39 -10.17
CA GLU A 455 30.75 5.96 -10.86
C GLU A 455 31.95 5.99 -9.91
N ALA A 456 33.14 5.72 -10.44
CA ALA A 456 34.38 5.99 -9.74
C ALA A 456 34.53 7.51 -9.56
N GLY A 457 34.61 7.94 -8.30
CA GLY A 457 34.74 9.34 -7.92
C GLY A 457 36.20 9.74 -7.83
N ARG A 458 36.63 10.14 -6.63
CA ARG A 458 38.04 10.49 -6.40
C ARG A 458 38.92 9.23 -6.52
N PRO A 459 39.99 9.25 -7.34
CA PRO A 459 40.91 8.12 -7.42
C PRO A 459 41.49 7.74 -6.06
N ILE A 460 41.52 6.44 -5.77
CA ILE A 460 42.19 5.90 -4.57
C ILE A 460 43.70 6.04 -4.79
N PRO A 461 44.45 6.70 -3.89
CA PRO A 461 45.87 6.92 -4.09
C PRO A 461 46.68 5.64 -3.92
N ASP A 462 47.77 5.52 -4.67
CA ASP A 462 48.81 4.52 -4.43
C ASP A 462 49.42 4.70 -3.02
N VAL A 463 49.77 3.59 -2.37
CA VAL A 463 50.28 3.59 -1.00
C VAL A 463 51.51 2.70 -0.87
N GLU A 464 52.50 3.16 -0.12
CA GLU A 464 53.64 2.33 0.27
C GLU A 464 53.37 1.63 1.60
N TYR A 465 53.78 0.37 1.72
CA TYR A 465 53.73 -0.39 2.97
C TYR A 465 55.13 -0.86 3.36
N GLN A 466 55.38 -1.00 4.66
CA GLN A 466 56.66 -1.52 5.16
C GLN A 466 56.54 -2.99 5.58
N PRO A 467 57.36 -3.90 5.03
CA PRO A 467 57.44 -5.28 5.48
C PRO A 467 57.61 -5.41 7.00
N GLY A 468 56.80 -6.24 7.63
CA GLY A 468 56.83 -6.54 9.07
C GLY A 468 56.15 -5.51 9.98
N ARG A 469 55.72 -4.35 9.46
CA ARG A 469 55.00 -3.30 10.21
C ARG A 469 53.47 -3.40 10.01
N PRO A 470 52.63 -2.94 10.95
CA PRO A 470 51.20 -2.81 10.71
C PRO A 470 50.92 -1.87 9.52
N PHE A 471 49.96 -2.24 8.70
CA PHE A 471 49.49 -1.47 7.55
C PHE A 471 48.02 -1.11 7.75
N GLU A 472 47.69 0.14 7.46
CA GLU A 472 46.33 0.67 7.50
C GLU A 472 46.13 1.68 6.36
N HIS A 473 45.04 1.54 5.62
CA HIS A 473 44.64 2.47 4.57
C HIS A 473 43.12 2.58 4.51
N VAL A 474 42.61 3.81 4.35
CA VAL A 474 41.17 4.09 4.31
C VAL A 474 40.79 4.57 2.92
N VAL A 475 39.80 3.93 2.32
CA VAL A 475 39.19 4.38 1.06
C VAL A 475 38.32 5.59 1.36
N ALA A 476 38.58 6.71 0.69
CA ALA A 476 37.87 7.96 0.93
C ALA A 476 36.37 7.83 0.67
N ASP A 477 35.56 8.63 1.39
CA ASP A 477 34.11 8.51 1.30
C ASP A 477 33.53 8.87 -0.08
N ASP A 478 34.28 9.68 -0.84
CA ASP A 478 33.96 10.15 -2.18
C ASP A 478 34.68 9.38 -3.31
N ALA A 479 35.30 8.24 -2.99
CA ALA A 479 35.96 7.37 -3.97
C ALA A 479 34.99 6.71 -4.95
N PHE A 480 33.73 6.56 -4.55
CA PHE A 480 32.63 6.11 -5.39
C PHE A 480 31.44 7.02 -5.16
N ARG A 481 30.71 7.32 -6.23
CA ARG A 481 29.50 8.14 -6.18
C ARG A 481 28.40 7.42 -6.93
N ASP A 482 27.21 7.51 -6.38
CA ASP A 482 26.03 7.02 -7.05
C ASP A 482 25.11 8.21 -7.31
N SER A 483 24.67 8.33 -8.56
CA SER A 483 23.73 9.39 -8.95
C SER A 483 22.30 9.05 -8.53
N ASP A 484 22.01 7.77 -8.23
CA ASP A 484 20.79 7.30 -7.63
C ASP A 484 20.72 7.73 -6.15
N PRO A 485 19.83 8.69 -5.80
CA PRO A 485 19.89 9.29 -4.49
C PRO A 485 19.59 8.28 -3.38
N GLY A 486 20.51 8.18 -2.44
CA GLY A 486 20.41 7.40 -1.20
C GLY A 486 20.52 5.88 -1.39
N ASP A 487 21.13 5.44 -2.48
CA ASP A 487 21.70 4.10 -2.57
C ASP A 487 22.88 3.96 -1.61
N VAL A 488 23.03 2.77 -1.04
CA VAL A 488 24.14 2.43 -0.15
C VAL A 488 25.02 1.48 -0.92
N LEU A 489 26.19 1.96 -1.32
CA LEU A 489 27.17 1.16 -2.03
C LEU A 489 27.76 0.11 -1.10
N THR A 490 27.75 -1.14 -1.57
CA THR A 490 28.47 -2.23 -0.93
C THR A 490 29.83 -2.33 -1.58
N LEU A 491 30.90 -2.24 -0.79
CA LEU A 491 32.26 -2.33 -1.28
C LEU A 491 32.81 -3.75 -1.13
N ALA A 492 33.59 -4.17 -2.11
CA ALA A 492 34.43 -5.36 -2.06
C ALA A 492 35.82 -5.04 -2.62
N ALA A 493 36.83 -5.83 -2.25
CA ALA A 493 38.19 -5.65 -2.76
C ALA A 493 38.80 -7.00 -3.18
N ARG A 494 39.54 -6.98 -4.28
CA ARG A 494 40.27 -8.13 -4.85
C ARG A 494 41.54 -7.67 -5.54
N LEU A 495 42.43 -8.60 -5.88
CA LEU A 495 43.53 -8.29 -6.79
C LEU A 495 42.99 -8.05 -8.20
N THR A 496 43.68 -7.21 -8.96
CA THR A 496 43.25 -6.80 -10.31
C THR A 496 43.21 -7.96 -11.31
N ASP A 497 43.95 -9.04 -11.02
CA ASP A 497 43.91 -10.30 -11.78
C ASP A 497 42.75 -11.25 -11.38
N GLY A 498 41.85 -10.79 -10.49
CA GLY A 498 40.69 -11.54 -10.04
C GLY A 498 40.95 -12.44 -8.82
N ARG A 499 42.20 -12.59 -8.37
CA ARG A 499 42.52 -13.39 -7.17
C ARG A 499 42.08 -12.70 -5.88
N ALA A 500 41.90 -13.49 -4.83
CA ALA A 500 41.64 -12.98 -3.49
C ALA A 500 42.82 -12.15 -2.97
N LEU A 501 42.56 -11.24 -2.04
CA LEU A 501 43.62 -10.48 -1.36
C LEU A 501 44.57 -11.44 -0.62
N PRO A 502 45.88 -11.12 -0.52
CA PRO A 502 46.82 -11.90 0.27
C PRO A 502 46.34 -12.06 1.72
N ALA A 503 46.65 -13.19 2.36
CA ALA A 503 46.16 -13.51 3.71
C ALA A 503 46.54 -12.47 4.79
N TRP A 504 47.56 -11.66 4.53
CA TRP A 504 47.99 -10.60 5.45
C TRP A 504 47.19 -9.29 5.31
N LEU A 505 46.37 -9.12 4.26
CA LEU A 505 45.64 -7.91 3.92
C LEU A 505 44.13 -8.17 3.94
N ALA A 506 43.41 -7.55 4.86
CA ALA A 506 41.96 -7.62 4.99
C ALA A 506 41.30 -6.29 4.63
N PHE A 507 40.13 -6.34 4.01
CA PHE A 507 39.30 -5.17 3.72
C PHE A 507 37.97 -5.27 4.47
N ASP A 508 37.65 -4.26 5.27
CA ASP A 508 36.35 -4.11 5.92
C ASP A 508 35.49 -3.11 5.14
N ALA A 509 34.43 -3.63 4.51
CA ALA A 509 33.51 -2.85 3.70
C ALA A 509 32.68 -1.83 4.51
N GLN A 510 32.45 -2.05 5.80
CA GLN A 510 31.66 -1.13 6.64
C GLN A 510 32.49 0.08 7.06
N THR A 511 33.76 -0.14 7.40
CA THR A 511 34.68 0.93 7.81
C THR A 511 35.54 1.46 6.65
N ARG A 512 35.40 0.89 5.45
CA ARG A 512 36.13 1.20 4.21
C ARG A 512 37.65 1.12 4.40
N ARG A 513 38.10 0.20 5.24
CA ARG A 513 39.47 0.15 5.75
C ARG A 513 40.18 -1.13 5.34
N PHE A 514 41.35 -0.96 4.75
CA PHE A 514 42.35 -2.00 4.63
C PHE A 514 43.19 -2.07 5.90
N THR A 515 43.37 -3.27 6.44
CA THR A 515 44.25 -3.54 7.59
C THR A 515 45.08 -4.77 7.33
N GLY A 516 46.30 -4.80 7.85
CA GLY A 516 47.16 -5.96 7.66
C GLY A 516 48.53 -5.87 8.29
N ARG A 517 49.31 -6.95 8.17
CA ARG A 517 50.74 -6.98 8.53
C ARG A 517 51.54 -7.70 7.44
N PRO A 518 52.11 -6.97 6.48
CA PRO A 518 52.90 -7.54 5.40
C PRO A 518 54.05 -8.42 5.95
N PRO A 519 54.31 -9.60 5.38
CA PRO A 519 55.45 -10.43 5.75
C PRO A 519 56.78 -9.69 5.58
N ALA A 520 57.80 -10.04 6.37
CA ALA A 520 59.10 -9.35 6.39
C ALA A 520 59.88 -9.37 5.05
N GLY A 521 59.47 -10.21 4.09
CA GLY A 521 60.04 -10.28 2.73
C GLY A 521 59.10 -9.84 1.60
N ALA A 522 57.94 -9.24 1.93
CA ALA A 522 56.94 -8.86 0.93
C ALA A 522 57.30 -7.51 0.28
N PHE A 523 58.14 -7.52 -0.74
CA PHE A 523 58.49 -6.32 -1.52
C PHE A 523 57.72 -6.20 -2.84
N GLU A 524 56.75 -7.09 -3.04
CA GLU A 524 55.98 -7.14 -4.28
C GLU A 524 55.04 -5.94 -4.44
N GLU A 525 54.79 -5.58 -5.69
CA GLU A 525 53.77 -4.61 -6.03
C GLU A 525 52.41 -5.33 -6.14
N LEU A 526 51.44 -4.92 -5.33
CA LEU A 526 50.08 -5.45 -5.38
C LEU A 526 49.15 -4.42 -6.03
N ARG A 527 48.48 -4.83 -7.10
CA ARG A 527 47.43 -4.03 -7.74
C ARG A 527 46.08 -4.45 -7.20
N VAL A 528 45.47 -3.61 -6.39
CA VAL A 528 44.19 -3.87 -5.73
C VAL A 528 43.09 -3.14 -6.47
N THR A 529 41.97 -3.81 -6.72
CA THR A 529 40.76 -3.23 -7.28
C THR A 529 39.66 -3.25 -6.23
N VAL A 530 39.08 -2.08 -5.95
CA VAL A 530 37.89 -1.91 -5.11
C VAL A 530 36.68 -1.81 -6.04
N ILE A 531 35.65 -2.58 -5.73
CA ILE A 531 34.41 -2.65 -6.49
C ILE A 531 33.31 -2.07 -5.61
N ALA A 532 32.62 -1.04 -6.11
CA ALA A 532 31.38 -0.57 -5.53
C ALA A 532 30.22 -1.20 -6.29
N SER A 533 29.36 -1.94 -5.58
CA SER A 533 28.12 -2.45 -6.13
C SER A 533 26.94 -1.68 -5.55
N ASP A 534 26.02 -1.27 -6.40
CA ASP A 534 24.71 -0.80 -5.96
C ASP A 534 23.80 -1.97 -5.52
N VAL A 535 22.57 -1.64 -5.16
CA VAL A 535 21.58 -2.62 -4.68
C VAL A 535 21.01 -3.53 -5.77
N ASP A 536 21.16 -3.14 -7.04
CA ASP A 536 20.66 -3.84 -8.22
C ASP A 536 21.78 -4.63 -8.94
N GLY A 537 23.01 -4.54 -8.43
CA GLY A 537 24.19 -5.30 -8.87
C GLY A 537 25.01 -4.64 -9.96
N LEU A 538 24.75 -3.38 -10.33
CA LEU A 538 25.65 -2.63 -11.21
C LEU A 538 26.88 -2.17 -10.43
N GLN A 539 28.00 -2.04 -11.13
CA GLN A 539 29.32 -1.92 -10.50
C GLN A 539 30.16 -0.79 -11.08
N ALA A 540 30.94 -0.18 -10.19
CA ALA A 540 32.06 0.69 -10.51
C ALA A 540 33.33 0.07 -9.94
N GLU A 541 34.46 0.25 -10.61
CA GLU A 541 35.75 -0.21 -10.12
C GLU A 541 36.74 0.96 -10.03
N SER A 542 37.57 0.95 -8.98
CA SER A 542 38.74 1.82 -8.86
C SER A 542 39.92 0.98 -8.39
N SER A 543 41.04 1.10 -9.09
CA SER A 543 42.26 0.35 -8.79
C SER A 543 43.36 1.27 -8.25
N PHE A 544 44.20 0.75 -7.36
CA PHE A 544 45.36 1.44 -6.81
C PHE A 544 46.49 0.44 -6.55
N VAL A 545 47.70 0.97 -6.38
CA VAL A 545 48.92 0.17 -6.20
C VAL A 545 49.40 0.25 -4.75
N LEU A 546 49.64 -0.92 -4.16
CA LEU A 546 50.38 -1.07 -2.91
C LEU A 546 51.83 -1.45 -3.24
N ARG A 547 52.78 -0.61 -2.84
CA ARG A 547 54.22 -0.82 -3.10
C ARG A 547 54.95 -1.19 -1.81
N GLY A 548 55.69 -2.30 -1.82
CA GLY A 548 56.58 -2.64 -0.71
C GLY A 548 57.74 -1.64 -0.64
N GLY A 549 57.82 -0.87 0.44
CA GLY A 549 58.90 0.09 0.67
C GLY A 549 60.26 -0.62 0.72
N VAL A 550 61.19 -0.21 -0.15
CA VAL A 550 62.56 -0.70 -0.14
C VAL A 550 63.25 -0.13 1.11
N ARG A 551 63.91 -0.99 1.89
CA ARG A 551 64.77 -0.53 3.01
C ARG A 551 65.77 0.50 2.45
N ALA A 552 65.73 1.73 2.95
CA ALA A 552 66.90 2.60 2.87
C ALA A 552 68.03 1.85 3.58
N VAL A 553 69.07 1.50 2.80
CA VAL A 553 70.25 0.75 3.25
C VAL A 553 71.02 1.53 4.30
#